data_AF-A0A0G1WBZ8-F1
#
_entry.id   AF-A0A0G1WBZ8-F1
#
_cell.length_a   1.000
_cell.length_b   1.000
_cell.length_c   1.000
_cell.angle_alpha   90.00
_cell.angle_beta   90.00
_cell.angle_gamma   90.00
#
_symmetry.space_group_name_H-M   'P 1'
#
loop_
_entity.id
_entity.type
_entity.pdbx_description
1 polymer ?
#
loop_
_entity_poly.entity_id
_entity_poly.type
_entity_poly.pdbx_seq_one_letter_code
_entity_poly.pdbx_strand_id
1 'polypeptide(L)'
;MLSFFGEGALLSGLREELTGQVGWLFYLVPPFLVSLSFLFFKIKSDIGRPNVPAGFAILFAGLAGITQAGLLGETLWSIAADAISAEGAILVYLGVLMIGVIVLLNTSLDHFVNFLIAGATKLFELIGNALTSLTKSHPKPLFGQEKLPLKIKG
;
A
#
# COMPACT_ATOMS: atom_id res chain seq x y z
N MET A 1 -37.35 -17.96 2.71
CA MET A 1 -37.41 -17.38 1.35
C MET A 1 -37.93 -15.95 1.44
N LEU A 2 -37.10 -14.98 1.84
CA LEU A 2 -37.42 -13.53 1.83
C LEU A 2 -36.21 -12.65 1.51
N SER A 3 -35.07 -13.26 1.15
CA SER A 3 -33.82 -12.56 0.80
C SER A 3 -33.88 -11.75 -0.51
N PHE A 4 -34.97 -11.90 -1.28
CA PHE A 4 -35.10 -11.32 -2.62
C PHE A 4 -35.37 -9.80 -2.60
N PHE A 5 -35.70 -9.22 -1.44
CA PHE A 5 -35.98 -7.78 -1.29
C PHE A 5 -34.90 -7.00 -0.52
N GLY A 6 -33.80 -7.66 -0.13
CA GLY A 6 -32.67 -6.95 0.44
C GLY A 6 -31.76 -6.47 -0.68
N GLU A 7 -31.79 -5.18 -1.03
CA GLU A 7 -30.73 -4.53 -1.83
C GLU A 7 -29.31 -4.78 -1.27
N GLY A 8 -29.22 -5.27 -0.02
CA GLY A 8 -27.99 -5.73 0.62
C GLY A 8 -27.65 -7.22 0.46
N ALA A 9 -28.56 -8.13 0.08
CA ALA A 9 -28.29 -9.58 0.11
C ALA A 9 -27.35 -10.05 -1.01
N LEU A 10 -27.50 -9.48 -2.21
CA LEU A 10 -26.60 -9.75 -3.33
C LEU A 10 -25.23 -9.11 -3.10
N LEU A 11 -25.19 -7.85 -2.65
CA LEU A 11 -23.95 -7.16 -2.34
C LEU A 11 -23.20 -7.79 -1.15
N SER A 12 -23.93 -8.28 -0.14
CA SER A 12 -23.33 -8.99 0.98
C SER A 12 -22.75 -10.32 0.53
N GLY A 13 -23.48 -11.09 -0.29
CA GLY A 13 -22.98 -12.34 -0.84
C GLY A 13 -21.74 -12.14 -1.72
N LEU A 14 -21.74 -11.12 -2.59
CA LEU A 14 -20.57 -10.78 -3.40
C LEU A 14 -19.38 -10.37 -2.55
N ARG A 15 -19.60 -9.57 -1.50
CA ARG A 15 -18.54 -9.18 -0.57
C ARG A 15 -17.96 -10.39 0.15
N GLU A 16 -18.81 -11.28 0.64
CA GLU A 16 -18.40 -12.48 1.36
C GLU A 16 -17.60 -13.41 0.45
N GLU A 17 -18.03 -13.61 -0.79
CA GLU A 17 -17.30 -14.38 -1.79
C GLU A 17 -15.94 -13.73 -2.12
N LEU A 18 -15.91 -12.42 -2.44
CA LEU A 18 -14.66 -11.72 -2.74
C LEU A 18 -13.70 -11.73 -1.55
N THR A 19 -14.21 -11.54 -0.34
CA THR A 19 -13.38 -11.56 0.88
C THR A 19 -12.87 -12.99 1.15
N GLY A 20 -13.67 -14.02 0.89
CA GLY A 20 -13.23 -15.42 1.00
C GLY A 20 -12.14 -15.77 0.00
N GLN A 21 -12.26 -15.33 -1.25
CA GLN A 21 -11.33 -15.69 -2.32
C GLN A 21 -10.01 -14.90 -2.25
N VAL A 22 -10.07 -13.59 -2.07
CA VAL A 22 -8.90 -12.71 -2.15
C VAL A 22 -8.58 -11.95 -0.86
N GLY A 23 -9.32 -12.22 0.23
CA GLY A 23 -9.10 -11.56 1.51
C GLY A 23 -9.24 -10.05 1.40
N TRP A 24 -8.40 -9.32 2.13
CA TRP A 24 -8.34 -7.85 2.10
C TRP A 24 -7.94 -7.27 0.73
N LEU A 25 -7.40 -8.07 -0.19
CA LEU A 25 -7.04 -7.59 -1.54
C LEU A 25 -8.24 -7.26 -2.40
N PHE A 26 -9.48 -7.55 -1.96
CA PHE A 26 -10.68 -7.09 -2.64
C PHE A 26 -10.69 -5.56 -2.84
N TYR A 27 -10.02 -4.79 -1.97
CA TYR A 27 -9.85 -3.34 -2.16
C TYR A 27 -8.98 -2.97 -3.36
N LEU A 28 -8.09 -3.87 -3.80
CA LEU A 28 -7.24 -3.69 -4.99
C LEU A 28 -7.91 -4.19 -6.28
N VAL A 29 -9.01 -4.95 -6.18
CA VAL A 29 -9.74 -5.45 -7.34
C VAL A 29 -10.32 -4.32 -8.20
N PRO A 30 -11.00 -3.28 -7.66
CA PRO A 30 -11.50 -2.19 -8.49
C PRO A 30 -10.41 -1.45 -9.31
N PRO A 31 -9.28 -0.97 -8.74
CA PRO A 31 -8.25 -0.33 -9.54
C PRO A 31 -7.59 -1.29 -10.55
N PHE A 32 -7.48 -2.58 -10.22
CA PHE A 32 -7.02 -3.59 -11.17
C PHE A 32 -7.96 -3.71 -12.38
N LEU A 33 -9.27 -3.82 -12.13
CA LEU A 33 -10.28 -3.92 -13.20
C LEU A 33 -10.36 -2.66 -14.06
N VAL A 34 -10.18 -1.48 -13.46
CA VAL A 34 -10.11 -0.21 -14.21
C VAL A 34 -8.90 -0.21 -15.13
N SER A 35 -7.73 -0.60 -14.63
CA SER A 35 -6.52 -0.72 -15.43
C SER A 35 -6.67 -1.71 -16.57
N LEU A 36 -7.25 -2.87 -16.29
CA LEU A 36 -7.49 -3.91 -17.29
C LEU A 36 -8.50 -3.45 -18.35
N SER A 37 -9.54 -2.72 -17.94
CA SER A 37 -10.53 -2.14 -18.85
C SER A 37 -9.88 -1.14 -19.80
N PHE A 38 -8.99 -0.27 -19.30
CA PHE A 38 -8.30 0.72 -20.13
C PHE A 38 -7.42 0.06 -21.19
N LEU A 39 -6.77 -1.06 -20.84
CA LEU A 39 -6.00 -1.86 -21.78
C LEU A 39 -6.91 -2.49 -22.86
N PHE A 40 -8.01 -3.13 -22.48
CA PHE A 40 -8.91 -3.80 -23.44
C PHE A 40 -9.64 -2.83 -24.37
N PHE A 41 -10.07 -1.69 -23.85
CA PHE A 41 -10.70 -0.64 -24.64
C PHE A 41 -9.68 0.25 -25.37
N LYS A 42 -8.38 -0.03 -25.25
CA LYS A 42 -7.28 0.72 -25.87
C LYS A 42 -7.38 2.22 -25.64
N ILE A 43 -7.79 2.60 -24.43
CA ILE A 43 -7.94 4.01 -24.05
C ILE A 43 -6.53 4.61 -23.99
N LYS A 44 -6.32 5.76 -24.65
CA LYS A 44 -5.06 6.50 -24.61
C LYS A 44 -4.88 7.14 -23.23
N SER A 45 -4.39 6.36 -22.28
CA SER A 45 -4.09 6.77 -20.91
C SER A 45 -2.86 6.00 -20.43
N ASP A 46 -2.09 6.62 -19.52
CA ASP A 46 -0.93 5.98 -18.90
C ASP A 46 -1.31 4.68 -18.16
N ILE A 47 -2.54 4.58 -17.65
CA ILE A 47 -3.08 3.40 -16.94
C ILE A 47 -3.45 2.26 -17.91
N GLY A 48 -3.72 2.58 -19.18
CA GLY A 48 -4.06 1.62 -20.23
C GLY A 48 -2.86 0.98 -20.91
N ARG A 49 -1.62 1.36 -20.53
CA ARG A 49 -0.42 0.73 -21.05
C ARG A 49 -0.31 -0.72 -20.54
N PRO A 50 0.13 -1.69 -21.36
CA PRO A 50 0.17 -3.10 -20.97
C PRO A 50 0.96 -3.41 -19.69
N ASN A 51 1.99 -2.61 -19.39
CA ASN A 51 2.82 -2.78 -18.21
C ASN A 51 2.05 -2.54 -16.89
N VAL A 52 1.01 -1.70 -16.90
CA VAL A 52 0.25 -1.35 -15.70
C VAL A 52 -0.60 -2.54 -15.19
N PRO A 53 -1.55 -3.11 -15.96
CA PRO A 53 -2.33 -4.25 -15.47
C PRO A 53 -1.45 -5.50 -15.30
N ALA A 54 -0.40 -5.68 -16.12
CA ALA A 54 0.53 -6.79 -15.94
C ALA A 54 1.29 -6.69 -14.61
N GLY A 55 1.89 -5.52 -14.33
CA GLY A 55 2.57 -5.27 -13.06
C GLY A 55 1.62 -5.34 -11.87
N PHE A 56 0.39 -4.84 -12.02
CA PHE A 56 -0.64 -4.93 -11.01
C PHE A 56 -1.02 -6.39 -10.71
N ALA A 57 -1.17 -7.24 -11.72
CA ALA A 57 -1.45 -8.67 -11.52
C ALA A 57 -0.32 -9.39 -10.78
N ILE A 58 0.93 -9.07 -11.11
CA ILE A 58 2.11 -9.62 -10.42
C ILE A 58 2.14 -9.15 -8.97
N LEU A 59 1.90 -7.85 -8.71
CA LEU A 59 1.80 -7.31 -7.35
C LEU A 59 0.65 -7.94 -6.56
N PHE A 60 -0.50 -8.14 -7.21
CA PHE A 60 -1.67 -8.76 -6.60
C PHE A 60 -1.34 -10.19 -6.17
N ALA A 61 -0.73 -11.00 -7.04
CA ALA A 61 -0.32 -12.36 -6.72
C ALA A 61 0.79 -12.40 -5.63
N GLY A 62 1.75 -11.48 -5.70
CA GLY A 62 2.82 -11.36 -4.70
C GLY A 62 2.29 -10.99 -3.32
N LEU A 63 1.37 -10.02 -3.25
CA LEU A 63 0.71 -9.62 -2.01
C LEU A 63 -0.18 -10.75 -1.49
N ALA A 64 -0.93 -11.42 -2.37
CA ALA A 64 -1.80 -12.52 -1.99
C ALA A 64 -1.01 -13.66 -1.36
N GLY A 65 0.07 -14.10 -2.02
CA GLY A 65 0.93 -15.16 -1.51
C GLY A 65 1.60 -14.79 -0.19
N ILE A 66 2.29 -13.64 -0.12
CA ILE A 66 3.05 -13.28 1.09
C ILE A 66 2.18 -13.00 2.32
N THR A 67 0.98 -12.46 2.11
CA THR A 67 0.03 -12.17 3.21
C THR A 67 -0.98 -13.27 3.44
N GLN A 68 -0.96 -14.33 2.62
CA GLN A 68 -1.93 -15.42 2.63
C GLN A 68 -3.38 -14.88 2.58
N ALA A 69 -3.61 -13.88 1.72
CA ALA A 69 -4.90 -13.20 1.66
C ALA A 69 -5.96 -14.05 0.94
N GLY A 70 -6.91 -14.57 1.72
CA GLY A 70 -7.99 -15.42 1.21
C GLY A 70 -7.49 -16.75 0.66
N LEU A 71 -8.41 -17.54 0.09
CA LEU A 71 -8.09 -18.86 -0.46
C LEU A 71 -7.01 -18.81 -1.54
N LEU A 72 -7.02 -17.77 -2.40
CA LEU A 72 -6.02 -17.59 -3.44
C LEU A 72 -4.62 -17.39 -2.83
N GLY A 73 -4.51 -16.54 -1.81
CA GLY A 73 -3.24 -16.29 -1.13
C GLY A 73 -2.70 -17.50 -0.40
N GLU A 74 -3.56 -18.21 0.34
CA GLU A 74 -3.21 -19.47 1.03
C GLU A 74 -2.73 -20.55 0.04
N THR A 75 -3.42 -20.68 -1.10
CA THR A 75 -3.05 -21.65 -2.14
C THR A 75 -1.69 -21.30 -2.74
N LEU A 76 -1.47 -20.04 -3.10
CA LEU A 76 -0.18 -19.58 -3.62
C LEU A 76 0.93 -19.85 -2.60
N TRP A 77 0.73 -19.45 -1.35
CA TRP A 77 1.68 -19.68 -0.27
C TRP A 77 2.06 -21.14 -0.10
N SER A 78 1.07 -22.05 -0.04
CA SER A 78 1.31 -23.49 0.07
C SER A 78 2.19 -23.98 -1.08
N ILE A 79 1.87 -23.62 -2.33
CA ILE A 79 2.66 -24.01 -3.50
C ILE A 79 4.13 -23.60 -3.35
N ALA A 80 4.41 -22.38 -2.91
CA ALA A 80 5.77 -21.89 -2.76
C ALA A 80 6.50 -22.48 -1.53
N ALA A 81 5.80 -22.58 -0.39
CA ALA A 81 6.36 -23.08 0.86
C ALA A 81 6.65 -24.58 0.80
N ASP A 82 5.77 -25.36 0.17
CA ASP A 82 5.92 -26.80 -0.03
C ASP A 82 7.05 -27.12 -1.03
N ALA A 83 7.27 -26.24 -2.02
CA ALA A 83 8.31 -26.42 -3.02
C ALA A 83 9.72 -26.06 -2.52
N ILE A 84 9.84 -25.18 -1.53
CA ILE A 84 11.13 -24.64 -1.07
C ILE A 84 11.25 -24.76 0.46
N SER A 85 10.70 -23.79 1.18
CA SER A 85 10.49 -23.74 2.63
C SER A 85 9.65 -22.50 2.92
N ALA A 86 9.14 -22.34 4.15
CA ALA A 86 8.41 -21.13 4.53
C ALA A 86 9.27 -19.86 4.37
N GLU A 87 10.52 -19.89 4.81
CA GLU A 87 11.46 -18.77 4.68
C GLU A 87 11.81 -18.50 3.22
N GLY A 88 11.98 -19.55 2.41
CA GLY A 88 12.20 -19.46 0.97
C GLY A 88 11.02 -18.82 0.24
N ALA A 89 9.79 -19.18 0.60
CA ALA A 89 8.58 -18.60 0.03
C ALA A 89 8.47 -17.08 0.29
N ILE A 90 8.88 -16.61 1.49
CA ILE A 90 8.95 -15.18 1.79
C ILE A 90 9.86 -14.47 0.79
N LEU A 91 11.08 -14.98 0.60
CA LEU A 91 12.06 -14.39 -0.33
C LEU A 91 11.54 -14.39 -1.78
N VAL A 92 10.89 -15.48 -2.20
CA VAL A 92 10.25 -15.57 -3.52
C VAL A 92 9.20 -14.49 -3.68
N TYR A 93 8.27 -14.35 -2.75
CA TYR A 93 7.21 -13.35 -2.88
C TYR A 93 7.71 -11.92 -2.74
N LEU A 94 8.75 -11.65 -1.96
CA LEU A 94 9.43 -10.36 -1.97
C LEU A 94 10.03 -10.05 -3.37
N GLY A 95 10.61 -11.06 -4.02
CA GLY A 95 11.07 -10.96 -5.41
C GLY A 95 9.93 -10.71 -6.39
N VAL A 96 8.80 -11.42 -6.25
CA VAL A 96 7.60 -11.22 -7.07
C VAL A 96 7.06 -9.79 -6.89
N LEU A 97 6.99 -9.29 -5.66
CA LEU A 97 6.58 -7.91 -5.39
C LEU A 97 7.51 -6.90 -6.04
N MET A 98 8.83 -7.11 -5.92
CA MET A 98 9.82 -6.26 -6.58
C MET A 98 9.63 -6.24 -8.11
N ILE A 99 9.51 -7.42 -8.74
CA ILE A 99 9.24 -7.54 -10.18
C ILE A 99 7.94 -6.84 -10.54
N GLY A 100 6.89 -7.00 -9.72
CA GLY A 100 5.60 -6.34 -9.92
C GLY A 100 5.71 -4.82 -9.95
N VAL A 101 6.46 -4.20 -9.03
CA VAL A 101 6.69 -2.74 -9.05
C VAL A 101 7.50 -2.33 -10.28
N ILE A 102 8.55 -3.07 -10.62
CA ILE A 102 9.41 -2.79 -11.78
C ILE A 102 8.59 -2.79 -13.07
N VAL A 103 7.76 -3.82 -13.27
CA VAL A 103 6.87 -3.94 -14.43
C VAL A 103 5.80 -2.86 -14.40
N LEU A 104 5.13 -2.63 -13.26
CA LEU A 104 4.06 -1.65 -13.13
C LEU A 104 4.54 -0.24 -13.50
N LEU A 105 5.71 0.16 -12.99
CA LEU A 105 6.30 1.47 -13.24
C LEU A 105 7.07 1.55 -14.56
N ASN A 106 7.25 0.42 -15.27
CA ASN A 106 8.08 0.33 -16.47
C ASN A 106 9.48 0.93 -16.25
N THR A 107 10.13 0.53 -15.15
CA THR A 107 11.43 1.04 -14.71
C THR A 107 12.51 -0.04 -14.76
N SER A 108 13.79 0.33 -14.72
CA SER A 108 14.90 -0.62 -14.57
C SER A 108 15.11 -1.00 -13.10
N LEU A 109 15.80 -2.12 -12.86
CA LEU A 109 16.19 -2.54 -11.50
C LEU A 109 17.05 -1.47 -10.81
N ASP A 110 18.03 -0.89 -11.52
CA ASP A 110 18.89 0.16 -10.97
C ASP A 110 18.10 1.39 -10.54
N HIS A 111 17.17 1.84 -11.38
CA HIS A 111 16.28 2.96 -11.05
C HIS A 111 15.38 2.64 -9.86
N PHE A 112 14.86 1.42 -9.78
CA PHE A 112 14.04 0.98 -8.65
C PHE A 112 14.82 0.95 -7.34
N VAL A 113 16.03 0.39 -7.31
CA VAL A 113 16.89 0.36 -6.12
C VAL A 113 17.25 1.77 -5.68
N ASN A 114 17.61 2.65 -6.62
CA ASN A 114 17.89 4.06 -6.31
C ASN A 114 16.66 4.78 -5.73
N PHE A 115 15.47 4.50 -6.26
CA PHE A 115 14.21 5.01 -5.73
C PHE A 115 13.96 4.54 -4.29
N LEU A 116 14.21 3.26 -3.98
CA LEU A 116 14.07 2.73 -2.62
C LEU A 116 15.03 3.40 -1.64
N ILE A 117 16.31 3.54 -2.01
CA ILE A 117 17.32 4.18 -1.15
C ILE A 117 16.94 5.64 -0.89
N ALA A 118 16.60 6.39 -1.95
CA ALA A 118 16.21 7.80 -1.83
C ALA A 118 14.90 7.98 -1.05
N GLY A 119 13.96 7.04 -1.17
CA GLY A 119 12.73 7.03 -0.39
C GLY A 119 13.00 6.77 1.10
N ALA A 120 13.86 5.79 1.39
CA ALA A 120 14.24 5.44 2.76
C ALA A 120 14.93 6.60 3.47
N THR A 121 15.91 7.27 2.84
CA THR A 121 16.60 8.41 3.45
C THR A 121 15.63 9.55 3.77
N LYS A 122 14.73 9.90 2.85
CA LYS A 122 13.68 10.91 3.10
C LYS A 122 12.74 10.51 4.24
N LEU A 123 12.33 9.25 4.30
CA LEU A 123 11.49 8.75 5.40
C LEU A 123 12.22 8.85 6.75
N PHE A 124 13.48 8.45 6.82
CA PHE A 124 14.29 8.59 8.04
C PHE A 124 14.49 10.05 8.45
N GLU A 125 14.72 10.95 7.51
CA GLU A 125 14.80 12.39 7.77
C GLU A 125 13.48 12.94 8.30
N LEU A 126 12.34 12.59 7.69
CA LEU A 126 11.02 13.01 8.15
C LEU A 126 10.72 12.50 9.56
N ILE A 127 11.02 11.23 9.85
CA ILE A 127 10.83 10.64 11.18
C ILE A 127 11.77 11.31 12.19
N GLY A 128 13.04 11.52 11.86
CA GLY A 128 14.01 12.19 12.72
C GLY A 128 13.60 13.63 13.03
N ASN A 129 13.13 14.38 12.02
CA ASN A 129 12.63 15.75 12.18
C ASN A 129 11.33 15.78 13.01
N ALA A 130 10.43 14.81 12.83
CA ALA A 130 9.23 14.68 13.64
C ALA A 130 9.58 14.36 15.12
N LEU A 131 10.47 13.39 15.36
CA LEU A 131 10.89 13.00 16.71
C LEU A 131 11.63 14.12 17.46
N THR A 132 12.48 14.87 16.75
CA THR A 132 13.18 16.03 17.30
C THR A 132 12.24 17.20 17.57
N SER A 133 11.20 17.41 16.75
CA SER A 133 10.19 18.45 17.02
C SER A 133 9.30 18.12 18.23
N LEU A 134 8.99 16.85 18.47
CA LEU A 134 8.32 16.40 19.69
C LEU A 134 9.20 16.53 20.94
N THR A 135 10.51 16.28 20.81
CA THR A 135 11.48 16.41 21.91
C THR A 135 11.82 17.88 22.24
N LYS A 136 11.72 18.80 21.27
CA LYS A 136 11.94 20.26 21.46
C LYS A 136 10.69 21.04 21.90
N SER A 137 9.70 20.39 22.51
CA SER A 137 8.60 21.09 23.17
C SER A 137 9.12 21.77 24.45
N HIS A 138 9.54 23.03 24.30
CA HIS A 138 10.07 23.92 25.35
C HIS A 138 9.12 23.97 26.57
N PRO A 139 9.63 23.82 27.82
CA PRO A 139 8.87 24.20 29.00
C PRO A 139 8.57 25.70 28.95
N LYS A 140 7.29 26.06 28.87
CA LYS A 140 6.85 27.45 29.03
C LYS A 140 7.20 27.91 30.46
N PRO A 141 7.90 29.04 30.67
CA PRO A 141 7.90 29.66 31.98
C PRO A 141 6.49 30.21 32.24
N LEU A 142 5.70 29.47 33.01
CA LEU A 142 4.58 30.00 33.78
C LEU A 142 5.15 30.94 34.84
N PHE A 143 4.62 32.17 34.88
CA PHE A 143 4.93 33.26 35.82
C PHE A 143 6.27 33.99 35.61
N GLY A 144 6.20 35.27 35.21
CA GLY A 144 7.39 36.10 35.07
C GLY A 144 7.20 37.54 34.61
N GLN A 145 6.39 38.31 35.34
CA GLN A 145 6.60 39.75 35.56
C GLN A 145 6.39 40.71 34.38
N GLU A 146 5.12 41.07 34.22
CA GLU A 146 4.66 42.46 34.31
C GLU A 146 5.69 43.41 34.96
N LYS A 147 6.46 44.13 34.14
CA LYS A 147 7.07 45.41 34.53
C LYS A 147 6.91 46.39 33.37
N LEU A 148 5.71 46.96 33.29
CA LEU A 148 5.43 48.22 32.60
C LEU A 148 6.23 49.35 33.30
N PRO A 149 7.13 50.08 32.61
CA PRO A 149 7.62 51.33 33.15
C PRO A 149 6.57 52.42 32.95
N LEU A 150 5.81 52.72 34.02
CA LEU A 150 4.98 53.91 34.12
C LEU A 150 5.86 55.16 34.04
N LYS A 151 5.79 55.84 32.89
CA LYS A 151 6.41 57.15 32.64
C LYS A 151 5.55 58.23 33.31
N ILE A 152 5.92 58.63 34.52
CA ILE A 152 5.40 59.86 35.13
C ILE A 152 6.30 61.01 34.66
N LYS A 153 5.72 61.97 33.94
CA LYS A 153 6.31 63.29 33.69
C LYS A 153 5.29 64.32 34.16
N GLY A 154 5.73 65.22 35.04
CA GLY A 154 4.97 66.40 35.45
C GLY A 154 4.84 67.42 34.32
#